data_AF-A0A2A5RVY6-F1
#
_entry.id   AF-A0A2A5RVY6-F1
#
_cell.length_a   1.000
_cell.length_b   1.000
_cell.length_c   1.000
_cell.angle_alpha   90.00
_cell.angle_beta   90.00
_cell.angle_gamma   90.00
#
_symmetry.space_group_name_H-M   'P 1'
#
loop_
_entity.id
_entity.type
_entity.pdbx_description
1 polymer ?
#
loop_
_entity_poly.entity_id
_entity_poly.type
_entity_poly.pdbx_seq_one_letter_code
_entity_poly.pdbx_strand_id
1 'polypeptide(L)'
;MWENLPEKQRKYYRKLILSFASLSEAFSQKSESLEGDIHVAPIVNSKFQETVFQRSFNAHGEDYGNTSYDASVVVDNEHKYIIGLKSFGIASGDQKIAQFKRPQAELGWRSIFTEITENAKGEKTKAEIDEINEPLYRKLAVDISKLRNERIASSKENLRGLEPNDITNVEAVYHYLMPSKKENSPQISVGEVPYYDIDIKNIVIEGCTSVKKPMNFKFNDGRHHYKYTEADSQLLMFFDKTSLENWDVKYVEDPFNIFARLGSISNEVEQTQIEDHFAISHSFSWKINIRPVSGFNQFMGLPKNSTKSIQSLINAVNKNFSETNEIKEFITLLEKYKQDYEILPILPNQARYLRRDEIIEQSKKISVSTIPTNSLEENFFVPEYPITKLVMKYLFRSANEIYIPIPSSKRFHNAYPDFFGKDYGILEGKKFKLPIKDRQFKLEFLPSHTVINAQIVQDDGKGIQSSGSQDVLGKWILQKIFQLPEFTPLTSERMVEMEINGIRLIKYSDADNHIGIEFIWIDDEKLPVDYLDNSLFG
;
A
#
# COMPACT_ATOMS: atom_id res chain seq x y z
N MET A 1 -21.67 2.31 0.09
CA MET A 1 -21.12 2.89 -1.16
C MET A 1 -22.17 2.86 -2.26
N TRP A 2 -22.80 1.71 -2.52
CA TRP A 2 -23.70 1.49 -3.65
C TRP A 2 -24.70 2.63 -3.90
N GLU A 3 -25.37 3.11 -2.86
CA GLU A 3 -26.40 4.15 -2.98
C GLU A 3 -25.85 5.52 -3.42
N ASN A 4 -24.57 5.80 -3.13
CA ASN A 4 -23.91 7.05 -3.50
C ASN A 4 -23.42 7.04 -4.95
N LEU A 5 -23.36 5.87 -5.60
CA LEU A 5 -22.95 5.78 -7.01
C LEU A 5 -24.07 6.28 -7.94
N PRO A 6 -23.73 7.01 -9.03
CA PRO A 6 -24.73 7.55 -9.96
C PRO A 6 -25.67 6.48 -10.50
N GLU A 7 -26.98 6.72 -10.42
CA GLU A 7 -28.01 5.73 -10.80
C GLU A 7 -27.85 5.23 -12.25
N LYS A 8 -27.50 6.12 -13.18
CA LYS A 8 -27.26 5.76 -14.59
C LYS A 8 -26.09 4.77 -14.73
N GLN A 9 -25.00 4.97 -13.98
CA GLN A 9 -23.84 4.09 -13.99
C GLN A 9 -24.16 2.75 -13.32
N ARG A 10 -24.91 2.76 -12.21
CA ARG A 10 -25.39 1.52 -11.56
C ARG A 10 -26.25 0.67 -12.49
N LYS A 11 -27.20 1.28 -13.22
CA LYS A 11 -28.02 0.59 -14.22
C LYS A 11 -27.18 0.00 -15.35
N TYR A 12 -26.13 0.71 -15.78
CA TYR A 12 -25.21 0.23 -16.80
C TYR A 12 -24.36 -0.96 -16.32
N TYR A 13 -23.79 -0.88 -15.12
CA TYR A 13 -23.08 -1.98 -14.46
C TYR A 13 -23.97 -3.22 -14.33
N ARG A 14 -25.18 -3.06 -13.78
CA ARG A 14 -26.19 -4.12 -13.67
C ARG A 14 -26.49 -4.75 -15.03
N LYS A 15 -26.68 -3.94 -16.08
CA LYS A 15 -26.96 -4.42 -17.43
C LYS A 15 -25.83 -5.30 -17.96
N LEU A 16 -24.56 -4.88 -17.79
CA LEU A 16 -23.40 -5.66 -18.26
C LEU A 16 -23.26 -6.98 -17.49
N ILE A 17 -23.41 -6.97 -16.17
CA ILE A 17 -23.38 -8.18 -15.35
C ILE A 17 -24.51 -9.15 -15.76
N LEU A 18 -25.75 -8.66 -15.86
CA LEU A 18 -26.89 -9.48 -16.25
C LEU A 18 -26.77 -10.02 -17.68
N SER A 19 -26.21 -9.23 -18.60
CA SER A 19 -25.97 -9.67 -19.98
C SER A 19 -24.97 -10.83 -20.03
N PHE A 20 -23.88 -10.76 -19.26
CA PHE A 20 -22.95 -11.89 -19.16
C PHE A 20 -23.59 -13.11 -18.47
N ALA A 21 -24.26 -12.89 -17.34
CA ALA A 21 -24.93 -13.97 -16.60
C ALA A 21 -26.06 -14.64 -17.41
N SER A 22 -26.69 -13.92 -18.34
CA SER A 22 -27.70 -14.49 -19.26
C SER A 22 -27.17 -15.60 -20.16
N LEU A 23 -25.84 -15.68 -20.33
CA LEU A 23 -25.15 -16.68 -21.16
C LEU A 23 -24.76 -17.94 -20.36
N SER A 24 -25.14 -18.05 -19.09
CA SER A 24 -24.68 -19.13 -18.19
C SER A 24 -24.95 -20.53 -18.74
N GLU A 25 -26.06 -20.72 -19.45
CA GLU A 25 -26.42 -22.02 -20.04
C GLU A 25 -25.39 -22.51 -21.06
N ALA A 26 -24.71 -21.61 -21.77
CA ALA A 26 -23.68 -21.96 -22.74
C ALA A 26 -22.41 -22.55 -22.10
N PHE A 27 -22.19 -22.26 -20.81
CA PHE A 27 -21.00 -22.68 -20.05
C PHE A 27 -21.30 -23.79 -19.04
N SER A 28 -22.57 -24.15 -18.86
CA SER A 28 -22.98 -25.21 -17.94
C SER A 28 -23.05 -26.56 -18.65
N GLN A 29 -22.46 -27.60 -18.06
CA GLN A 29 -22.75 -28.97 -18.46
C GLN A 29 -24.20 -29.28 -18.09
N LYS A 30 -25.05 -29.53 -19.10
CA LYS A 30 -26.41 -30.03 -18.86
C LYS A 30 -26.29 -31.39 -18.17
N SER A 31 -26.77 -31.50 -16.93
CA SER A 31 -26.97 -32.81 -16.31
C SER A 31 -28.15 -33.47 -17.01
N GLU A 32 -27.94 -34.66 -17.59
CA GLU A 32 -28.96 -35.49 -18.27
C GLU A 32 -30.07 -36.01 -17.34
N SER A 33 -30.27 -35.43 -16.16
CA SER A 33 -31.36 -35.79 -15.27
C SER A 33 -32.62 -35.02 -15.66
N LEU A 34 -33.35 -35.61 -16.60
CA LEU A 34 -34.79 -35.42 -16.78
C LEU A 34 -35.49 -35.79 -15.47
N GLU A 35 -35.75 -34.80 -14.60
CA GLU A 35 -36.89 -34.70 -13.67
C GLU A 35 -36.60 -33.63 -12.60
N GLY A 36 -37.26 -32.48 -12.73
CA GLY A 36 -37.19 -31.34 -11.81
C GLY A 36 -36.69 -30.06 -12.47
N ASP A 37 -37.31 -28.91 -12.18
CA ASP A 37 -36.89 -27.56 -12.58
C ASP A 37 -35.53 -27.18 -11.94
N ILE A 38 -34.46 -27.87 -12.32
CA ILE A 38 -33.10 -27.54 -11.89
C ILE A 38 -32.62 -26.43 -12.81
N HIS A 39 -32.72 -25.19 -12.34
CA HIS A 39 -32.18 -24.05 -13.04
C HIS A 39 -30.64 -24.11 -13.08
N VAL A 40 -30.05 -23.65 -14.17
CA VAL A 40 -28.61 -23.38 -14.21
C VAL A 40 -28.32 -22.28 -13.17
N ALA A 41 -27.22 -22.40 -12.42
CA ALA A 41 -26.82 -21.32 -11.53
C ALA A 41 -26.20 -20.19 -12.36
N PRO A 42 -26.56 -18.90 -12.13
CA PRO A 42 -25.93 -17.80 -12.83
C PRO A 42 -24.41 -17.77 -12.62
N ILE A 43 -23.67 -17.53 -13.70
CA ILE A 43 -22.22 -17.40 -13.66
C ILE A 43 -21.86 -15.92 -13.57
N VAL A 44 -21.08 -15.58 -12.55
CA VAL A 44 -20.41 -14.29 -12.41
C VAL A 44 -18.91 -14.57 -12.42
N ASN A 45 -18.21 -14.02 -13.42
CA ASN A 45 -16.75 -14.12 -13.51
C ASN A 45 -16.12 -12.94 -12.76
N SER A 46 -15.18 -13.22 -11.85
CA SER A 46 -14.56 -12.19 -11.00
C SER A 46 -13.80 -11.14 -11.80
N LYS A 47 -13.00 -11.56 -12.80
CA LYS A 47 -12.22 -10.61 -13.60
C LYS A 47 -13.12 -9.77 -14.50
N PHE A 48 -14.19 -10.36 -15.03
CA PHE A 48 -15.20 -9.61 -15.76
C PHE A 48 -15.90 -8.58 -14.86
N GLN A 49 -16.24 -8.94 -13.62
CA GLN A 49 -16.81 -8.01 -12.64
C GLN A 49 -15.88 -6.82 -12.41
N GLU A 50 -14.58 -7.04 -12.17
CA GLU A 50 -13.58 -5.99 -12.00
C GLU A 50 -13.57 -5.01 -13.19
N THR A 51 -13.39 -5.52 -14.41
CA THR A 51 -13.32 -4.70 -15.62
C THR A 51 -14.62 -3.92 -15.86
N VAL A 52 -15.77 -4.56 -15.63
CA VAL A 52 -17.07 -3.93 -15.82
C VAL A 52 -17.36 -2.89 -14.75
N PHE A 53 -16.92 -3.11 -13.51
CA PHE A 53 -17.01 -2.12 -12.44
C PHE A 53 -16.18 -0.88 -12.79
N GLN A 54 -14.90 -1.08 -13.14
CA GLN A 54 -14.00 0.00 -13.56
C GLN A 54 -14.59 0.80 -14.71
N ARG A 55 -15.06 0.13 -15.76
CA ARG A 55 -15.69 0.77 -16.92
C ARG A 55 -16.97 1.52 -16.57
N SER A 56 -17.79 0.99 -15.66
CA SER A 56 -19.11 1.58 -15.38
C SER A 56 -19.02 2.83 -14.51
N PHE A 57 -18.05 2.86 -13.60
CA PHE A 57 -17.91 3.93 -12.60
C PHE A 57 -16.68 4.82 -12.83
N ASN A 58 -15.98 4.65 -13.96
CA ASN A 58 -14.68 5.28 -14.22
C ASN A 58 -13.69 5.05 -13.06
N ALA A 59 -13.71 3.83 -12.49
CA ALA A 59 -12.89 3.48 -11.35
C ALA A 59 -11.44 3.24 -11.80
N HIS A 60 -10.48 3.67 -10.99
CA HIS A 60 -9.09 3.31 -11.17
C HIS A 60 -8.89 1.83 -10.79
N GLY A 61 -8.31 1.06 -11.71
CA GLY A 61 -8.01 -0.35 -11.49
C GLY A 61 -6.69 -0.52 -10.74
N GLU A 62 -6.69 -1.31 -9.68
CA GLU A 62 -5.56 -1.40 -8.76
C GLU A 62 -4.84 -2.74 -8.98
N ASP A 63 -4.37 -2.97 -10.20
CA ASP A 63 -3.82 -4.25 -10.68
C ASP A 63 -2.29 -4.35 -10.43
N TYR A 64 -1.84 -3.95 -9.24
CA TYR A 64 -0.42 -3.98 -8.83
C TYR A 64 -0.15 -5.06 -7.79
N GLY A 65 -0.28 -6.32 -8.18
CA GLY A 65 0.03 -7.45 -7.29
C GLY A 65 -1.04 -7.71 -6.24
N ASN A 66 -0.64 -7.89 -4.97
CA ASN A 66 -1.51 -8.28 -3.85
C ASN A 66 -2.06 -7.04 -3.10
N THR A 67 -2.42 -5.98 -3.83
CA THR A 67 -3.15 -4.84 -3.27
C THR A 67 -4.37 -5.34 -2.49
N SER A 68 -4.72 -4.64 -1.40
CA SER A 68 -5.82 -5.09 -0.54
C SER A 68 -7.21 -4.92 -1.19
N TYR A 69 -7.30 -4.25 -2.33
CA TYR A 69 -8.53 -3.81 -2.98
C TYR A 69 -8.37 -3.87 -4.50
N ASP A 70 -9.48 -3.97 -5.22
CA ASP A 70 -9.51 -4.27 -6.65
C ASP A 70 -9.76 -3.01 -7.50
N ALA A 71 -10.40 -1.98 -6.93
CA ALA A 71 -10.65 -0.72 -7.59
C ALA A 71 -10.77 0.46 -6.61
N SER A 72 -10.56 1.68 -7.08
CA SER A 72 -10.85 2.91 -6.35
C SER A 72 -11.75 3.86 -7.17
N VAL A 73 -12.65 4.56 -6.50
CA VAL A 73 -13.62 5.48 -7.13
C VAL A 73 -13.65 6.80 -6.39
N VAL A 74 -13.58 7.90 -7.14
CA VAL A 74 -13.90 9.24 -6.66
C VAL A 74 -15.31 9.57 -7.15
N VAL A 75 -16.27 9.67 -6.23
CA VAL A 75 -17.67 9.97 -6.57
C VAL A 75 -17.88 11.47 -6.63
N ASP A 76 -17.38 12.17 -5.61
CA ASP A 76 -17.38 13.63 -5.51
C ASP A 76 -16.23 14.08 -4.59
N ASN A 77 -16.23 15.36 -4.20
CA ASN A 77 -15.17 15.94 -3.36
C ASN A 77 -15.15 15.36 -1.93
N GLU A 78 -16.28 14.86 -1.43
CA GLU A 78 -16.44 14.35 -0.06
C GLU A 78 -16.32 12.82 -0.01
N HIS A 79 -16.71 12.12 -1.08
CA HIS A 79 -16.85 10.67 -1.13
C HIS A 79 -15.83 10.02 -2.07
N LYS A 80 -14.87 9.31 -1.46
CA LYS A 80 -13.94 8.42 -2.16
C LYS A 80 -14.04 7.01 -1.57
N TYR A 81 -13.96 6.00 -2.43
CA TYR A 81 -14.07 4.61 -2.04
C TYR A 81 -12.89 3.79 -2.54
N ILE A 82 -12.30 2.97 -1.66
CA ILE A 82 -11.55 1.78 -2.06
C ILE A 82 -12.49 0.57 -2.01
N ILE A 83 -12.47 -0.26 -3.06
CA ILE A 83 -13.45 -1.32 -3.26
C ILE A 83 -12.75 -2.67 -3.36
N GLY A 84 -13.12 -3.60 -2.49
CA GLY A 84 -12.84 -5.02 -2.65
C GLY A 84 -13.99 -5.70 -3.40
N LEU A 85 -13.78 -6.06 -4.65
CA LEU A 85 -14.75 -6.75 -5.49
C LEU A 85 -14.69 -8.26 -5.24
N LYS A 86 -15.85 -8.88 -4.97
CA LYS A 86 -15.94 -10.34 -4.84
C LYS A 86 -17.12 -10.91 -5.63
N SER A 87 -16.92 -12.11 -6.16
CA SER A 87 -17.98 -12.93 -6.74
C SER A 87 -17.94 -14.32 -6.11
N PHE A 88 -19.01 -14.73 -5.43
CA PHE A 88 -19.11 -16.06 -4.82
C PHE A 88 -20.57 -16.45 -4.65
N GLY A 89 -20.91 -17.72 -4.87
CA GLY A 89 -22.31 -18.17 -4.71
C GLY A 89 -22.87 -17.90 -3.31
N ILE A 90 -24.18 -17.68 -3.21
CA ILE A 90 -24.84 -17.39 -1.93
C ILE A 90 -24.65 -18.51 -0.87
N ALA A 91 -24.32 -19.72 -1.31
CA ALA A 91 -24.03 -20.88 -0.47
C ALA A 91 -22.58 -20.96 0.04
N SER A 92 -21.67 -20.15 -0.51
CA SER A 92 -20.24 -20.27 -0.24
C SER A 92 -19.88 -19.95 1.21
N GLY A 93 -18.81 -20.57 1.71
CA GLY A 93 -18.25 -20.28 3.04
C GLY A 93 -17.33 -19.06 3.03
N ASP A 94 -16.28 -19.10 3.84
CA ASP A 94 -15.29 -18.02 3.96
C ASP A 94 -14.67 -17.66 2.60
N GLN A 95 -14.45 -16.36 2.37
CA GLN A 95 -13.86 -15.83 1.14
C GLN A 95 -12.51 -15.19 1.42
N LYS A 96 -11.59 -15.30 0.45
CA LYS A 96 -10.25 -14.70 0.55
C LYS A 96 -10.35 -13.17 0.59
N ILE A 97 -9.79 -12.59 1.65
CA ILE A 97 -9.72 -11.14 1.85
C ILE A 97 -8.30 -10.57 1.76
N ALA A 98 -7.27 -11.38 1.98
CA ALA A 98 -5.87 -10.97 1.83
C ALA A 98 -4.96 -12.18 1.58
N GLN A 99 -3.75 -11.91 1.08
CA GLN A 99 -2.73 -12.92 0.81
C GLN A 99 -1.33 -12.40 1.16
N PHE A 100 -0.49 -13.24 1.77
CA PHE A 100 0.77 -12.84 2.41
C PHE A 100 1.97 -13.70 1.98
N LYS A 101 1.97 -14.18 0.72
CA LYS A 101 3.01 -15.08 0.19
C LYS A 101 4.44 -14.58 0.40
N ARG A 102 4.69 -13.29 0.14
CA ARG A 102 6.02 -12.68 0.30
C ARG A 102 6.39 -12.52 1.78
N PRO A 103 5.56 -11.92 2.65
CA PRO A 103 5.78 -11.96 4.10
C PRO A 103 6.10 -13.35 4.63
N GLN A 104 5.36 -14.38 4.21
CA GLN A 104 5.62 -15.75 4.65
C GLN A 104 6.98 -16.27 4.18
N ALA A 105 7.38 -15.96 2.95
CA ALA A 105 8.64 -16.41 2.37
C ALA A 105 9.87 -15.67 2.91
N GLU A 106 9.73 -14.37 3.22
CA GLU A 106 10.85 -13.44 3.41
C GLU A 106 10.95 -12.86 4.84
N LEU A 107 9.85 -12.86 5.61
CA LEU A 107 9.80 -12.26 6.96
C LEU A 107 9.74 -13.30 8.09
N GLY A 108 10.24 -14.51 7.83
CA GLY A 108 10.46 -15.52 8.87
C GLY A 108 9.23 -16.27 9.38
N TRP A 109 8.03 -16.10 8.79
CA TRP A 109 6.85 -16.86 9.28
C TRP A 109 7.01 -18.38 9.09
N ARG A 110 7.82 -18.82 8.12
CA ARG A 110 8.15 -20.24 7.93
C ARG A 110 8.69 -20.91 9.19
N SER A 111 9.52 -20.24 10.00
CA SER A 111 10.04 -20.84 11.23
C SER A 111 8.92 -21.05 12.26
N ILE A 112 7.98 -20.10 12.35
CA ILE A 112 6.80 -20.20 13.22
C ILE A 112 5.92 -21.39 12.81
N PHE A 113 5.69 -21.58 11.51
CA PHE A 113 4.90 -22.72 11.01
C PHE A 113 5.59 -24.07 11.25
N THR A 114 6.92 -24.13 11.15
CA THR A 114 7.69 -25.31 11.53
C THR A 114 7.51 -25.63 13.01
N GLU A 115 7.63 -24.62 13.88
CA GLU A 115 7.44 -24.77 15.33
C GLU A 115 6.02 -25.24 15.69
N ILE A 116 5.00 -24.67 15.04
CA ILE A 116 3.60 -25.12 15.20
C ILE A 116 3.45 -26.61 14.85
N THR A 117 4.08 -27.03 13.75
CA THR A 117 4.02 -28.41 13.29
C THR A 117 4.74 -29.34 14.25
N GLU A 118 5.87 -28.90 14.83
CA GLU A 118 6.63 -29.66 15.82
C GLU A 118 5.88 -29.83 17.13
N ASN A 119 5.27 -28.75 17.64
CA ASN A 119 4.43 -28.78 18.83
C ASN A 119 3.22 -29.71 18.67
N ALA A 120 2.68 -29.85 17.46
CA ALA A 120 1.58 -30.76 17.17
C ALA A 120 2.02 -32.23 17.06
N LYS A 121 3.33 -32.55 17.00
CA LYS A 121 3.81 -33.94 16.91
C LYS A 121 3.63 -34.65 18.25
N GLY A 122 2.73 -35.62 18.29
CA GLY A 122 2.48 -36.47 19.46
C GLY A 122 1.14 -36.18 20.14
N GLU A 123 0.55 -35.01 19.86
CA GLU A 123 -0.78 -34.63 20.33
C GLU A 123 -1.88 -35.35 19.55
N LYS A 124 -2.97 -35.71 20.25
CA LYS A 124 -4.05 -36.51 19.67
C LYS A 124 -5.33 -35.71 19.47
N THR A 125 -5.49 -34.62 20.21
CA THR A 125 -6.70 -33.80 20.19
C THR A 125 -6.42 -32.39 19.69
N LYS A 126 -7.47 -31.76 19.17
CA LYS A 126 -7.42 -30.35 18.79
C LYS A 126 -7.11 -29.45 20.00
N ALA A 127 -7.66 -29.76 21.17
CA ALA A 127 -7.49 -28.94 22.38
C ALA A 127 -6.03 -28.87 22.84
N GLU A 128 -5.32 -30.00 22.86
CA GLU A 128 -3.89 -30.06 23.22
C GLU A 128 -3.03 -29.25 22.24
N ILE A 129 -3.25 -29.44 20.92
CA ILE A 129 -2.55 -28.69 19.87
C ILE A 129 -2.81 -27.20 19.99
N ASP A 130 -4.06 -26.81 20.29
CA ASP A 130 -4.46 -25.41 20.40
C ASP A 130 -3.84 -24.74 21.62
N GLU A 131 -3.78 -25.43 22.76
CA GLU A 131 -3.19 -24.91 24.01
C GLU A 131 -1.69 -24.65 23.85
N ILE A 132 -0.94 -25.62 23.30
CA ILE A 132 0.51 -25.48 23.13
C ILE A 132 0.85 -24.39 22.11
N ASN A 133 0.05 -24.26 21.04
CA ASN A 133 0.34 -23.33 19.94
C ASN A 133 -0.35 -21.97 20.06
N GLU A 134 -1.15 -21.73 21.09
CA GLU A 134 -1.86 -20.46 21.29
C GLU A 134 -0.94 -19.24 21.13
N PRO A 135 0.28 -19.19 21.74
CA PRO A 135 1.14 -18.03 21.61
C PRO A 135 1.62 -17.80 20.17
N LEU A 136 1.86 -18.87 19.41
CA LEU A 136 2.32 -18.81 18.02
C LEU A 136 1.17 -18.37 17.09
N TYR A 137 -0.04 -18.92 17.29
CA TYR A 137 -1.23 -18.47 16.57
C TYR A 137 -1.54 -17.01 16.87
N ARG A 138 -1.41 -16.58 18.13
CA ARG A 138 -1.61 -15.20 18.54
C ARG A 138 -0.61 -14.26 17.86
N LYS A 139 0.67 -14.62 17.86
CA LYS A 139 1.71 -13.84 17.18
C LYS A 139 1.38 -13.68 15.69
N LEU A 140 1.08 -14.78 14.99
CA LEU A 140 0.73 -14.74 13.56
C LEU A 140 -0.55 -13.94 13.32
N ALA A 141 -1.61 -14.13 14.12
CA ALA A 141 -2.85 -13.39 14.00
C ALA A 141 -2.62 -11.87 14.11
N VAL A 142 -1.80 -11.45 15.09
CA VAL A 142 -1.44 -10.04 15.28
C VAL A 142 -0.63 -9.52 14.10
N ASP A 143 0.39 -10.25 13.63
CA ASP A 143 1.25 -9.82 12.52
C ASP A 143 0.47 -9.71 11.20
N ILE A 144 -0.37 -10.71 10.89
CA ILE A 144 -1.30 -10.71 9.74
C ILE A 144 -2.25 -9.51 9.82
N SER A 145 -2.82 -9.26 11.01
CA SER A 145 -3.80 -8.18 11.22
C SER A 145 -3.16 -6.80 11.09
N LYS A 146 -1.99 -6.58 11.70
CA LYS A 146 -1.20 -5.34 11.54
C LYS A 146 -0.91 -5.07 10.07
N LEU A 147 -0.38 -6.08 9.38
CA LEU A 147 0.03 -5.95 7.99
C LEU A 147 -1.16 -5.64 7.07
N ARG A 148 -2.30 -6.32 7.27
CA ARG A 148 -3.54 -6.01 6.53
C ARG A 148 -4.00 -4.58 6.79
N ASN A 149 -4.06 -4.17 8.06
CA ASN A 149 -4.55 -2.84 8.44
C ASN A 149 -3.64 -1.73 7.87
N GLU A 150 -2.32 -1.91 7.92
CA GLU A 150 -1.35 -0.96 7.36
C GLU A 150 -1.47 -0.85 5.84
N ARG A 151 -1.70 -1.97 5.12
CA ARG A 151 -1.97 -1.95 3.67
C ARG A 151 -3.26 -1.19 3.36
N ILE A 152 -4.33 -1.42 4.12
CA ILE A 152 -5.60 -0.67 3.96
C ILE A 152 -5.36 0.83 4.22
N ALA A 153 -4.64 1.18 5.29
CA ALA A 153 -4.33 2.56 5.63
C ALA A 153 -3.51 3.25 4.53
N SER A 154 -2.46 2.60 4.03
CA SER A 154 -1.66 3.06 2.89
C SER A 154 -2.54 3.35 1.67
N SER A 155 -3.43 2.42 1.34
CA SER A 155 -4.37 2.53 0.22
C SER A 155 -5.31 3.72 0.35
N LYS A 156 -5.90 3.91 1.55
CA LYS A 156 -6.76 5.05 1.85
C LYS A 156 -6.02 6.37 1.68
N GLU A 157 -4.77 6.45 2.15
CA GLU A 157 -3.97 7.66 2.00
C GLU A 157 -3.54 7.91 0.55
N ASN A 158 -3.27 6.85 -0.21
CA ASN A 158 -2.93 6.96 -1.63
C ASN A 158 -4.09 7.56 -2.43
N LEU A 159 -5.34 7.13 -2.16
CA LEU A 159 -6.57 7.68 -2.74
C LEU A 159 -6.95 9.05 -2.17
N ARG A 160 -6.65 9.33 -0.89
CA ARG A 160 -6.86 10.66 -0.30
C ARG A 160 -5.95 11.69 -0.96
N GLY A 161 -4.69 11.33 -1.19
CA GLY A 161 -3.65 12.23 -1.69
C GLY A 161 -3.15 13.18 -0.60
N LEU A 162 -3.13 14.48 -0.90
CA LEU A 162 -2.67 15.52 0.04
C LEU A 162 -3.80 16.33 0.68
N GLU A 163 -5.06 15.93 0.44
CA GLU A 163 -6.22 16.59 1.01
C GLU A 163 -6.28 16.42 2.53
N PRO A 164 -6.69 17.47 3.28
CA PRO A 164 -6.91 17.37 4.72
C PRO A 164 -7.93 16.28 5.09
N ASN A 165 -7.66 15.58 6.20
CA ASN A 165 -8.52 14.49 6.69
C ASN A 165 -9.95 14.93 7.00
N ASP A 166 -10.16 16.21 7.32
CA ASP A 166 -11.46 16.75 7.74
C ASP A 166 -12.38 17.10 6.56
N ILE A 167 -11.89 16.99 5.31
CA ILE A 167 -12.62 17.36 4.09
C ILE A 167 -13.02 16.12 3.29
N THR A 168 -12.16 15.10 3.23
CA THR A 168 -12.34 13.95 2.33
C THR A 168 -12.52 12.66 3.10
N ASN A 169 -13.73 12.09 3.04
CA ASN A 169 -14.02 10.78 3.61
C ASN A 169 -13.61 9.68 2.62
N VAL A 170 -12.53 8.96 2.98
CA VAL A 170 -12.09 7.79 2.22
C VAL A 170 -12.57 6.53 2.93
N GLU A 171 -13.62 5.94 2.38
CA GLU A 171 -14.21 4.71 2.89
C GLU A 171 -13.68 3.49 2.15
N ALA A 172 -13.75 2.35 2.82
CA ALA A 172 -13.33 1.08 2.28
C ALA A 172 -14.51 0.11 2.35
N VAL A 173 -14.87 -0.51 1.23
CA VAL A 173 -16.09 -1.33 1.13
C VAL A 173 -15.79 -2.61 0.34
N TYR A 174 -16.28 -3.75 0.81
CA TYR A 174 -16.41 -4.91 -0.05
C TYR A 174 -17.72 -4.82 -0.81
N HIS A 175 -17.67 -4.92 -2.14
CA HIS A 175 -18.84 -5.00 -3.00
C HIS A 175 -18.87 -6.37 -3.67
N TYR A 176 -19.94 -7.13 -3.47
CA TYR A 176 -19.96 -8.52 -3.90
C TYR A 176 -21.25 -8.97 -4.56
N LEU A 177 -21.08 -9.86 -5.54
CA LEU A 177 -22.14 -10.46 -6.33
C LEU A 177 -22.27 -11.93 -5.99
N MET A 178 -23.48 -12.32 -5.55
CA MET A 178 -23.78 -13.65 -5.06
C MET A 178 -24.82 -14.32 -5.96
N PRO A 179 -24.41 -15.16 -6.93
CA PRO A 179 -25.36 -15.93 -7.71
C PRO A 179 -26.11 -16.95 -6.84
N SER A 180 -27.37 -17.18 -7.19
CA SER A 180 -28.26 -18.14 -6.52
C SER A 180 -27.80 -19.60 -6.74
N LYS A 181 -28.33 -20.50 -5.90
CA LYS A 181 -28.15 -21.95 -6.09
C LYS A 181 -28.99 -22.43 -7.29
N LYS A 182 -28.59 -23.56 -7.88
CA LYS A 182 -29.31 -24.24 -8.98
C LYS A 182 -30.78 -24.58 -8.66
N GLU A 183 -31.09 -24.79 -7.39
CA GLU A 183 -32.44 -25.14 -6.91
C GLU A 183 -33.36 -23.91 -6.78
N ASN A 184 -32.82 -22.70 -6.90
CA ASN A 184 -33.57 -21.46 -6.76
C ASN A 184 -33.74 -20.78 -8.13
N SER A 185 -34.70 -19.87 -8.21
CA SER A 185 -34.83 -18.97 -9.36
C SER A 185 -33.50 -18.26 -9.67
N PRO A 186 -33.06 -18.19 -10.93
CA PRO A 186 -31.82 -17.54 -11.34
C PRO A 186 -31.76 -16.07 -10.92
N GLN A 187 -30.89 -15.76 -9.98
CA GLN A 187 -30.77 -14.42 -9.42
C GLN A 187 -29.32 -14.15 -9.00
N ILE A 188 -28.92 -12.88 -9.05
CA ILE A 188 -27.68 -12.39 -8.45
C ILE A 188 -28.05 -11.43 -7.34
N SER A 189 -27.68 -11.75 -6.10
CA SER A 189 -27.81 -10.86 -4.96
C SER A 189 -26.57 -9.98 -4.85
N VAL A 190 -26.77 -8.68 -4.73
CA VAL A 190 -25.73 -7.68 -4.48
C VAL A 190 -25.62 -7.46 -2.99
N GLY A 191 -24.41 -7.47 -2.44
CA GLY A 191 -24.14 -7.13 -1.05
C GLY A 191 -22.98 -6.16 -0.90
N GLU A 192 -22.98 -5.42 0.20
CA GLU A 192 -21.82 -4.65 0.66
C GLU A 192 -21.59 -4.88 2.16
N VAL A 193 -20.32 -4.97 2.55
CA VAL A 193 -19.93 -4.82 3.96
C VAL A 193 -18.78 -3.81 4.06
N PRO A 194 -18.68 -3.04 5.15
CA PRO A 194 -17.53 -2.19 5.37
C PRO A 194 -16.24 -3.01 5.45
N TYR A 195 -15.19 -2.52 4.81
CA TYR A 195 -13.87 -3.13 4.78
C TYR A 195 -13.12 -2.72 6.06
N TYR A 196 -13.55 -3.25 7.20
CA TYR A 196 -12.99 -2.88 8.50
C TYR A 196 -11.53 -3.31 8.65
N ASP A 197 -10.79 -2.50 9.40
CA ASP A 197 -9.54 -2.90 10.02
C ASP A 197 -9.84 -3.99 11.06
N ILE A 198 -8.95 -4.97 11.19
CA ILE A 198 -9.07 -6.01 12.22
C ILE A 198 -8.77 -5.38 13.57
N ASP A 199 -9.65 -5.60 14.56
CA ASP A 199 -9.44 -5.08 15.91
C ASP A 199 -8.40 -5.92 16.67
N ILE A 200 -7.13 -5.54 16.53
CA ILE A 200 -5.98 -6.24 17.11
C ILE A 200 -6.09 -6.39 18.64
N LYS A 201 -6.71 -5.42 19.32
CA LYS A 201 -6.82 -5.44 20.80
C LYS A 201 -7.77 -6.52 21.29
N ASN A 202 -8.74 -6.89 20.45
CA ASN A 202 -9.79 -7.86 20.76
C ASN A 202 -9.58 -9.22 20.07
N ILE A 203 -8.36 -9.51 19.58
CA ILE A 203 -8.06 -10.80 18.95
C ILE A 203 -8.18 -11.95 19.96
N VAL A 204 -9.07 -12.89 19.63
CA VAL A 204 -9.26 -14.17 20.33
C VAL A 204 -8.91 -15.31 19.38
N ILE A 205 -8.02 -16.20 19.82
CA ILE A 205 -7.61 -17.39 19.07
C ILE A 205 -8.63 -18.52 19.27
N GLU A 206 -9.11 -19.08 18.17
CA GLU A 206 -10.04 -20.22 18.16
C GLU A 206 -9.34 -21.57 17.94
N GLY A 207 -8.04 -21.51 17.64
CA GLY A 207 -7.16 -22.66 17.43
C GLY A 207 -7.10 -23.12 15.98
N CYS A 208 -6.52 -24.30 15.77
CA CYS A 208 -6.32 -24.87 14.44
C CYS A 208 -7.64 -25.27 13.76
N THR A 209 -7.61 -25.47 12.44
CA THR A 209 -8.78 -25.91 11.68
C THR A 209 -9.03 -27.41 11.83
N SER A 210 -7.96 -28.20 12.03
CA SER A 210 -8.03 -29.63 12.30
C SER A 210 -6.67 -30.13 12.81
N VAL A 211 -6.68 -31.27 13.51
CA VAL A 211 -5.47 -31.98 13.97
C VAL A 211 -4.50 -32.25 12.81
N LYS A 212 -5.00 -32.54 11.61
CA LYS A 212 -4.18 -32.82 10.41
C LYS A 212 -3.58 -31.56 9.77
N LYS A 213 -4.04 -30.37 10.16
CA LYS A 213 -3.63 -29.08 9.59
C LYS A 213 -3.40 -28.06 10.71
N PRO A 214 -2.41 -28.28 11.59
CA PRO A 214 -2.15 -27.41 12.74
C PRO A 214 -1.75 -25.99 12.29
N MET A 215 -1.05 -25.84 11.16
CA MET A 215 -0.65 -24.52 10.62
C MET A 215 -1.83 -23.65 10.14
N ASN A 216 -2.99 -24.24 9.89
CA ASN A 216 -4.19 -23.51 9.52
C ASN A 216 -4.99 -23.23 10.78
N PHE A 217 -5.27 -21.98 11.10
CA PHE A 217 -5.92 -21.60 12.35
C PHE A 217 -6.99 -20.53 12.16
N LYS A 218 -7.82 -20.36 13.17
CA LYS A 218 -8.91 -19.40 13.20
C LYS A 218 -8.76 -18.43 14.36
N PHE A 219 -9.25 -17.22 14.17
CA PHE A 219 -9.31 -16.20 15.20
C PHE A 219 -10.45 -15.23 14.88
N ASN A 220 -10.91 -14.48 15.87
CA ASN A 220 -11.88 -13.41 15.69
C ASN A 220 -11.44 -12.15 16.43
N ASP A 221 -12.03 -11.02 16.07
CA ASP A 221 -11.78 -9.71 16.67
C ASP A 221 -13.04 -9.12 17.34
N GLY A 222 -14.03 -9.98 17.62
CA GLY A 222 -15.36 -9.59 18.09
C GLY A 222 -16.32 -9.07 17.02
N ARG A 223 -15.86 -8.81 15.78
CA ARG A 223 -16.70 -8.38 14.65
C ARG A 223 -16.81 -9.45 13.58
N HIS A 224 -15.68 -10.02 13.18
CA HIS A 224 -15.61 -11.04 12.14
C HIS A 224 -14.81 -12.25 12.61
N HIS A 225 -15.17 -13.40 12.02
CA HIS A 225 -14.39 -14.62 12.15
C HIS A 225 -13.46 -14.75 10.95
N TYR A 226 -12.19 -15.01 11.24
CA TYR A 226 -11.13 -15.16 10.27
C TYR A 226 -10.58 -16.57 10.28
N LYS A 227 -10.10 -17.01 9.12
CA LYS A 227 -9.37 -18.26 8.95
C LYS A 227 -8.11 -17.98 8.15
N TYR A 228 -6.96 -18.35 8.71
CA TYR A 228 -5.71 -18.32 7.98
C TYR A 228 -5.35 -19.71 7.46
N THR A 229 -4.92 -19.78 6.20
CA THR A 229 -4.41 -21.02 5.59
C THR A 229 -2.98 -20.85 5.10
N GLU A 230 -2.07 -21.67 5.61
CA GLU A 230 -0.64 -21.56 5.39
C GLU A 230 -0.22 -21.83 3.94
N ALA A 231 -0.80 -22.85 3.30
CA ALA A 231 -0.34 -23.32 1.98
C ALA A 231 -0.33 -22.24 0.90
N ASP A 232 -1.36 -21.39 0.89
CA ASP A 232 -1.45 -20.24 -0.04
C ASP A 232 -1.20 -18.90 0.64
N SER A 233 -0.87 -18.90 1.95
CA SER A 233 -0.71 -17.71 2.77
C SER A 233 -1.94 -16.80 2.73
N GLN A 234 -3.14 -17.36 2.91
CA GLN A 234 -4.40 -16.64 2.72
C GLN A 234 -5.11 -16.36 4.03
N LEU A 235 -5.64 -15.15 4.15
CA LEU A 235 -6.62 -14.79 5.16
C LEU A 235 -8.00 -14.81 4.52
N LEU A 236 -8.91 -15.56 5.13
CA LEU A 236 -10.30 -15.68 4.74
C LEU A 236 -11.20 -15.12 5.83
N MET A 237 -12.35 -14.60 5.41
CA MET A 237 -13.37 -14.01 6.29
C MET A 237 -14.75 -14.51 5.89
N PHE A 238 -15.64 -14.64 6.88
CA PHE A 238 -17.05 -14.86 6.64
C PHE A 238 -17.75 -13.53 6.27
N PHE A 239 -18.52 -13.53 5.18
CA PHE A 239 -19.28 -12.37 4.73
C PHE A 239 -20.74 -12.47 5.15
N ASP A 240 -21.29 -11.36 5.65
CA ASP A 240 -22.74 -11.20 5.75
C ASP A 240 -23.36 -11.28 4.35
N LYS A 241 -24.45 -12.02 4.21
CA LYS A 241 -25.13 -12.29 2.94
C LYS A 241 -26.42 -11.49 2.80
N THR A 242 -26.64 -10.53 3.68
CA THR A 242 -27.74 -9.56 3.55
C THR A 242 -27.62 -8.84 2.21
N SER A 243 -28.69 -8.89 1.43
CA SER A 243 -28.74 -8.35 0.08
C SER A 243 -29.25 -6.92 0.07
N LEU A 244 -28.54 -6.05 -0.66
CA LEU A 244 -28.96 -4.67 -0.96
C LEU A 244 -29.94 -4.65 -2.14
N GLU A 245 -29.61 -5.40 -3.18
CA GLU A 245 -30.43 -5.56 -4.37
C GLU A 245 -30.40 -7.01 -4.85
N ASN A 246 -31.48 -7.42 -5.49
CA ASN A 246 -31.62 -8.72 -6.12
C ASN A 246 -31.90 -8.53 -7.60
N TRP A 247 -31.07 -9.13 -8.44
CA TRP A 247 -31.15 -8.99 -9.89
C TRP A 247 -31.56 -10.31 -10.53
N ASP A 248 -32.77 -10.35 -11.08
CA ASP A 248 -33.26 -11.53 -11.78
C ASP A 248 -32.48 -11.74 -13.08
N VAL A 249 -32.03 -12.98 -13.27
CA VAL A 249 -31.28 -13.39 -14.46
C VAL A 249 -32.24 -14.06 -15.43
N LYS A 250 -32.36 -13.48 -16.63
CA LYS A 250 -33.12 -14.09 -17.73
C LYS A 250 -32.13 -14.68 -18.71
N TYR A 251 -32.17 -15.98 -18.90
CA TYR A 251 -31.33 -16.65 -19.89
C TYR A 251 -31.77 -16.31 -21.30
N VAL A 252 -30.80 -16.19 -22.19
CA VAL A 252 -31.06 -16.03 -23.62
C VAL A 252 -31.40 -17.39 -24.23
N GLU A 253 -32.31 -17.41 -25.20
CA GLU A 253 -32.77 -18.66 -25.82
C GLU A 253 -31.67 -19.39 -26.60
N ASP A 254 -30.78 -18.63 -27.27
CA ASP A 254 -29.70 -19.18 -28.09
C ASP A 254 -28.39 -18.40 -27.88
N PRO A 255 -27.61 -18.73 -26.82
CA PRO A 255 -26.35 -18.04 -26.54
C PRO A 255 -25.30 -18.27 -27.63
N PHE A 256 -25.34 -19.41 -28.35
CA PHE A 256 -24.35 -19.74 -29.37
C PHE A 256 -24.50 -18.88 -30.62
N ASN A 257 -25.74 -18.60 -31.05
CA ASN A 257 -26.01 -17.66 -32.15
C ASN A 257 -25.59 -16.22 -31.80
N ILE A 258 -25.73 -15.81 -30.54
CA ILE A 258 -25.19 -14.52 -30.08
C ILE A 258 -23.67 -14.48 -30.27
N PHE A 259 -22.94 -15.51 -29.83
CA PHE A 259 -21.49 -15.58 -30.04
C PHE A 259 -21.09 -15.58 -31.53
N ALA A 260 -21.82 -16.33 -32.37
CA ALA A 260 -21.57 -16.37 -33.81
C ALA A 260 -21.74 -14.99 -34.47
N ARG A 261 -22.72 -14.20 -34.01
CA ARG A 261 -22.95 -12.83 -34.50
C ARG A 261 -21.92 -11.83 -34.00
N LEU A 262 -21.47 -11.95 -32.75
CA LEU A 262 -20.46 -11.03 -32.18
C LEU A 262 -19.16 -11.01 -33.00
N GLY A 263 -18.67 -12.17 -33.43
CA GLY A 263 -17.48 -12.26 -34.27
C GLY A 263 -17.66 -11.71 -35.70
N SER A 264 -18.89 -11.45 -36.13
CA SER A 264 -19.21 -10.85 -37.43
C SER A 264 -19.28 -9.32 -37.35
N ILE A 265 -19.62 -8.78 -36.17
CA ILE A 265 -19.75 -7.33 -35.91
C ILE A 265 -18.38 -6.65 -35.77
N SER A 266 -17.33 -7.41 -35.41
CA SER A 266 -15.97 -6.87 -35.20
C SER A 266 -15.29 -6.32 -36.45
N ASN A 267 -15.84 -6.54 -37.65
CA ASN A 267 -15.33 -5.97 -38.90
C ASN A 267 -15.95 -4.60 -39.26
N GLU A 268 -16.95 -4.11 -38.52
CA GLU A 268 -17.65 -2.86 -38.84
C GLU A 268 -17.58 -1.79 -37.72
N VAL A 269 -16.87 -2.06 -36.62
CA VAL A 269 -16.69 -1.08 -35.53
C VAL A 269 -15.23 -0.62 -35.49
N GLU A 270 -14.79 0.03 -36.56
CA GLU A 270 -13.81 1.11 -36.43
C GLU A 270 -14.59 2.42 -36.21
N GLN A 271 -14.15 3.19 -35.22
CA GLN A 271 -14.67 4.52 -34.83
C GLN A 271 -15.97 4.55 -34.01
N THR A 272 -15.80 4.28 -32.72
CA THR A 272 -16.22 5.26 -31.69
C THR A 272 -15.35 5.02 -30.47
N GLN A 273 -14.14 5.58 -30.52
CA GLN A 273 -13.28 5.66 -29.36
C GLN A 273 -14.01 6.45 -28.29
N ILE A 274 -14.12 5.85 -27.10
CA ILE A 274 -14.44 6.56 -25.89
C ILE A 274 -13.19 7.39 -25.60
N GLU A 275 -13.28 8.68 -25.92
CA GLU A 275 -12.37 9.71 -25.46
C GLU A 275 -12.42 9.76 -23.92
N ASP A 276 -11.27 9.49 -23.32
CA ASP A 276 -10.72 10.06 -22.07
C ASP A 276 -9.90 9.01 -21.29
N HIS A 277 -8.86 8.50 -21.94
CA HIS A 277 -7.60 8.24 -21.27
C HIS A 277 -6.52 8.91 -22.09
N PHE A 278 -5.87 9.93 -21.50
CA PHE A 278 -4.71 10.61 -22.04
C PHE A 278 -3.76 9.59 -22.69
N ALA A 279 -3.58 9.63 -24.00
CA ALA A 279 -2.78 8.62 -24.68
C ALA A 279 -1.35 8.67 -24.11
N ILE A 280 -0.88 7.55 -23.55
CA ILE A 280 0.44 7.48 -22.91
C ILE A 280 1.51 7.59 -23.98
N SER A 281 2.38 8.59 -23.88
CA SER A 281 3.52 8.76 -24.79
C SER A 281 4.69 7.89 -24.38
N HIS A 282 5.01 7.85 -23.09
CA HIS A 282 6.13 7.10 -22.52
C HIS A 282 5.77 6.65 -21.10
N SER A 283 6.23 5.46 -20.72
CA SER A 283 6.16 4.96 -19.35
C SER A 283 7.52 4.39 -18.99
N PHE A 284 7.96 4.60 -17.75
CA PHE A 284 9.18 4.01 -17.22
C PHE A 284 8.97 3.55 -15.79
N SER A 285 9.38 2.32 -15.49
CA SER A 285 9.32 1.76 -14.15
C SER A 285 10.68 1.26 -13.66
N TRP A 286 10.94 1.34 -12.36
CA TRP A 286 12.18 0.83 -11.77
C TRP A 286 12.03 0.48 -10.30
N LYS A 287 12.92 -0.39 -9.80
CA LYS A 287 12.96 -0.75 -8.37
C LYS A 287 13.52 0.39 -7.51
N ILE A 288 12.90 0.59 -6.36
CA ILE A 288 13.37 1.49 -5.31
C ILE A 288 14.70 0.97 -4.79
N ASN A 289 15.76 1.75 -4.98
CA ASN A 289 17.09 1.43 -4.46
C ASN A 289 17.25 2.04 -3.06
N ILE A 290 17.12 1.21 -2.03
CA ILE A 290 17.32 1.61 -0.63
C ILE A 290 18.82 1.69 -0.31
N ARG A 291 19.25 2.85 0.18
CA ARG A 291 20.58 3.02 0.78
C ARG A 291 20.45 3.74 2.13
N PRO A 292 21.30 3.46 3.13
CA PRO A 292 21.14 3.98 4.50
C PRO A 292 21.10 5.51 4.65
N VAL A 293 21.58 6.27 3.66
CA VAL A 293 21.67 7.74 3.71
C VAL A 293 21.47 8.35 2.32
N SER A 294 20.42 7.95 1.60
CA SER A 294 20.17 8.43 0.23
C SER A 294 18.71 8.26 -0.15
N GLY A 295 18.24 9.07 -1.09
CA GLY A 295 16.90 8.96 -1.65
C GLY A 295 15.82 9.02 -0.56
N PHE A 296 15.14 7.89 -0.34
CA PHE A 296 14.08 7.71 0.67
C PHE A 296 14.58 7.80 2.12
N ASN A 297 15.86 7.51 2.39
CA ASN A 297 16.44 7.58 3.73
C ASN A 297 17.39 8.79 3.88
N GLN A 298 17.19 9.84 3.09
CA GLN A 298 18.04 11.03 3.10
C GLN A 298 18.04 11.73 4.48
N PHE A 299 16.95 11.63 5.24
CA PHE A 299 16.83 12.18 6.59
C PHE A 299 17.87 11.62 7.58
N MET A 300 18.39 10.41 7.34
CA MET A 300 19.44 9.78 8.16
C MET A 300 20.80 10.46 8.01
N GLY A 301 20.94 11.38 7.05
CA GLY A 301 22.19 12.10 6.82
C GLY A 301 22.52 13.05 7.97
N LEU A 302 23.82 13.29 8.14
CA LEU A 302 24.28 14.31 9.09
C LEU A 302 23.71 15.70 8.71
N PRO A 303 23.46 16.57 9.69
CA PRO A 303 23.07 17.96 9.46
C PRO A 303 24.12 18.69 8.61
N LYS A 304 23.69 19.70 7.84
CA LYS A 304 24.60 20.51 7.02
C LYS A 304 25.65 21.26 7.87
N ASN A 305 25.32 21.61 9.11
CA ASN A 305 26.23 22.25 10.06
C ASN A 305 26.09 21.58 11.44
N SER A 306 26.77 20.45 11.62
CA SER A 306 26.62 19.62 12.82
C SER A 306 27.07 20.31 14.10
N THR A 307 28.18 21.07 14.10
CA THR A 307 28.66 21.79 15.30
C THR A 307 27.61 22.77 15.83
N LYS A 308 26.97 23.55 14.94
CA LYS A 308 25.87 24.45 15.31
C LYS A 308 24.63 23.68 15.78
N SER A 309 24.37 22.54 15.16
CA SER A 309 23.23 21.68 15.51
C SER A 309 23.39 21.06 16.90
N ILE A 310 24.60 20.59 17.23
CA ILE A 310 24.95 20.09 18.57
C ILE A 310 24.82 21.21 19.61
N GLN A 311 25.30 22.42 19.31
CA GLN A 311 25.11 23.56 20.23
C GLN A 311 23.62 23.87 20.47
N SER A 312 22.81 23.79 19.42
CA SER A 312 21.36 24.02 19.53
C SER A 312 20.69 22.92 20.37
N LEU A 313 21.15 21.67 20.26
CA LEU A 313 20.73 20.57 21.12
C LEU A 313 21.08 20.84 22.58
N ILE A 314 22.34 21.20 22.88
CA ILE A 314 22.78 21.53 24.26
C ILE A 314 21.89 22.62 24.86
N ASN A 315 21.65 23.70 24.10
CA ASN A 315 20.79 24.80 24.54
C ASN A 315 19.34 24.32 24.79
N ALA A 316 18.82 23.44 23.94
CA ALA A 316 17.49 22.88 24.10
C ALA A 316 17.38 21.93 25.30
N VAL A 317 18.40 21.13 25.60
CA VAL A 317 18.42 20.29 26.79
C VAL A 317 18.43 21.15 28.06
N ASN A 318 19.35 22.11 28.15
CA ASN A 318 19.44 23.04 29.29
C ASN A 318 18.14 23.84 29.52
N LYS A 319 17.42 24.18 28.45
CA LYS A 319 16.16 24.92 28.55
C LYS A 319 15.00 24.06 29.06
N ASN A 320 14.91 22.80 28.62
CA ASN A 320 13.72 21.97 28.81
C ASN A 320 13.83 21.00 30.00
N PHE A 321 15.01 20.82 30.58
CA PHE A 321 15.26 19.83 31.62
C PHE A 321 16.01 20.45 32.81
N SER A 322 15.65 20.02 34.02
CA SER A 322 16.35 20.38 35.25
C SER A 322 17.77 19.84 35.25
N GLU A 323 18.68 20.55 35.91
CA GLU A 323 20.05 20.07 36.10
C GLU A 323 20.11 18.87 37.05
N THR A 324 20.20 17.66 36.51
CA THR A 324 20.55 16.43 37.24
C THR A 324 21.97 15.99 36.88
N ASN A 325 22.53 15.01 37.60
CA ASN A 325 23.85 14.46 37.25
C ASN A 325 23.84 13.80 35.87
N GLU A 326 22.78 13.07 35.54
CA GLU A 326 22.60 12.41 34.23
C GLU A 326 22.55 13.44 33.08
N ILE A 327 21.85 14.57 33.29
CA ILE A 327 21.80 15.66 32.30
C ILE A 327 23.17 16.32 32.13
N LYS A 328 23.92 16.53 33.23
CA LYS A 328 25.28 17.09 33.18
C LYS A 328 26.25 16.17 32.44
N GLU A 329 26.18 14.86 32.70
CA GLU A 329 26.96 13.86 31.97
C GLU A 329 26.61 13.84 30.48
N PHE A 330 25.32 13.92 30.15
CA PHE A 330 24.86 13.98 28.76
C PHE A 330 25.34 15.25 28.04
N ILE A 331 25.28 16.42 28.69
CA ILE A 331 25.80 17.66 28.11
C ILE A 331 27.31 17.57 27.90
N THR A 332 28.06 17.01 28.86
CA THR A 332 29.50 16.78 28.73
C THR A 332 29.82 15.89 27.51
N LEU A 333 29.01 14.85 27.28
CA LEU A 333 29.11 14.02 26.07
C LEU A 333 28.87 14.82 24.79
N LEU A 334 27.84 15.68 24.76
CA LEU A 334 27.55 16.54 23.60
C LEU A 334 28.67 17.54 23.32
N GLU A 335 29.23 18.15 24.35
CA GLU A 335 30.37 19.08 24.24
C GLU A 335 31.62 18.37 23.70
N LYS A 336 31.90 17.17 24.19
CA LYS A 336 32.96 16.31 23.66
C LYS A 336 32.72 15.99 22.19
N TYR A 337 31.51 15.57 21.82
CA TYR A 337 31.21 15.28 20.41
C TYR A 337 31.38 16.51 19.53
N LYS A 338 30.99 17.69 20.01
CA LYS A 338 31.16 18.97 19.31
C LYS A 338 32.64 19.30 19.07
N GLN A 339 33.49 19.12 20.07
CA GLN A 339 34.95 19.33 19.96
C GLN A 339 35.58 18.32 19.00
N ASP A 340 35.25 17.04 19.18
CA ASP A 340 35.74 15.95 18.33
C ASP A 340 35.29 16.16 16.87
N TYR A 341 34.12 16.76 16.62
CA TYR A 341 33.57 16.94 15.27
C TYR A 341 34.52 17.68 14.32
N GLU A 342 35.26 18.66 14.83
CA GLU A 342 36.23 19.47 14.07
C GLU A 342 37.52 18.70 13.75
N ILE A 343 37.85 17.69 14.56
CA ILE A 343 39.08 16.90 14.50
C ILE A 343 38.86 15.57 13.76
N LEU A 344 37.62 15.08 13.73
CA LEU A 344 37.23 13.87 13.02
C LEU A 344 37.42 14.04 11.50
N PRO A 345 38.12 13.11 10.83
CA PRO A 345 38.45 13.24 9.41
C PRO A 345 37.17 13.41 8.58
N ILE A 346 37.26 14.28 7.57
CA ILE A 346 36.13 14.64 6.69
C ILE A 346 35.59 13.40 5.95
N LEU A 347 36.41 12.34 5.83
CA LEU A 347 36.11 11.03 5.26
C LEU A 347 36.76 9.91 6.10
N PRO A 348 36.11 8.72 6.26
CA PRO A 348 34.72 8.41 5.97
C PRO A 348 33.84 8.73 7.20
N ASN A 349 32.65 9.28 6.95
CA ASN A 349 31.68 9.74 7.97
C ASN A 349 31.28 8.70 9.05
N GLN A 350 31.78 7.47 9.00
CA GLN A 350 31.47 6.38 9.92
C GLN A 350 31.70 6.76 11.38
N ALA A 351 32.82 7.41 11.72
CA ALA A 351 33.07 7.87 13.09
C ALA A 351 32.03 8.90 13.58
N ARG A 352 31.56 9.78 12.68
CA ARG A 352 30.54 10.78 13.00
C ARG A 352 29.17 10.14 13.21
N TYR A 353 28.81 9.13 12.41
CA TYR A 353 27.59 8.35 12.60
C TYR A 353 27.62 7.54 13.89
N LEU A 354 28.72 6.82 14.18
CA LEU A 354 28.89 6.06 15.42
C LEU A 354 28.72 6.93 16.67
N ARG A 355 29.26 8.16 16.64
CA ARG A 355 29.08 9.13 17.73
C ARG A 355 27.63 9.61 17.87
N ARG A 356 26.91 9.81 16.76
CA ARG A 356 25.48 10.15 16.83
C ARG A 356 24.70 8.99 17.44
N ASP A 357 25.01 7.76 17.06
CA ASP A 357 24.36 6.56 17.60
C ASP A 357 24.66 6.39 19.10
N GLU A 358 25.90 6.68 19.54
CA GLU A 358 26.28 6.77 20.95
C GLU A 358 25.41 7.79 21.71
N ILE A 359 25.22 9.00 21.15
CA ILE A 359 24.36 10.03 21.76
C ILE A 359 22.91 9.56 21.88
N ILE A 360 22.38 8.88 20.87
CA ILE A 360 21.02 8.33 20.88
C ILE A 360 20.91 7.29 22.01
N GLU A 361 21.82 6.32 22.08
CA GLU A 361 21.80 5.28 23.10
C GLU A 361 21.94 5.84 24.51
N GLN A 362 22.78 6.87 24.71
CA GLN A 362 22.88 7.54 26.01
C GLN A 362 21.61 8.32 26.35
N SER A 363 20.99 8.99 25.38
CA SER A 363 19.73 9.73 25.62
C SER A 363 18.57 8.83 26.07
N LYS A 364 18.55 7.56 25.62
CA LYS A 364 17.52 6.57 26.01
C LYS A 364 17.69 6.11 27.47
N LYS A 365 18.89 6.18 28.04
CA LYS A 365 19.16 5.77 29.43
C LYS A 365 18.71 6.80 30.45
N ILE A 366 18.44 8.04 30.00
CA ILE A 366 18.04 9.13 30.88
C ILE A 366 16.52 9.04 31.09
N SER A 367 16.12 8.36 32.15
CA SER A 367 14.74 8.36 32.63
C SER A 367 14.43 9.72 33.25
N VAL A 368 13.81 10.62 32.50
CA VAL A 368 13.30 11.88 33.05
C VAL A 368 11.83 11.70 33.40
N SER A 369 11.44 11.95 34.65
CA SER A 369 10.04 12.28 34.94
C SER A 369 9.71 13.58 34.22
N THR A 370 8.99 13.49 33.11
CA THR A 370 8.35 14.68 32.53
C THR A 370 7.51 15.33 33.64
N ILE A 371 7.59 16.66 33.76
CA ILE A 371 6.77 17.42 34.70
C ILE A 371 5.32 16.96 34.49
N PRO A 372 4.59 16.52 35.55
CA PRO A 372 3.24 16.03 35.38
C PRO A 372 2.37 17.20 34.90
N THR A 373 1.95 17.16 33.63
CA THR A 373 0.74 17.86 33.22
C THR A 373 -0.41 17.13 33.88
N ASN A 374 -1.10 17.79 34.81
CA ASN A 374 -2.28 17.28 35.51
C ASN A 374 -3.29 16.68 34.52
N SER A 375 -3.30 15.37 34.40
CA SER A 375 -4.44 14.59 33.94
C SER A 375 -4.36 13.22 34.58
N LEU A 376 -5.25 13.02 35.56
CA LEU A 376 -5.55 11.72 36.15
C LEU A 376 -6.10 10.82 35.06
N GLU A 377 -5.30 9.90 34.55
CA GLU A 377 -5.77 8.68 33.89
C GLU A 377 -4.66 7.63 33.95
N GLU A 378 -4.91 6.56 34.70
CA GLU A 378 -4.07 5.37 34.76
C GLU A 378 -4.03 4.72 33.36
N ASN A 379 -2.99 5.01 32.59
CA ASN A 379 -2.72 4.35 31.32
C ASN A 379 -1.26 3.90 31.29
N PHE A 380 -1.05 2.68 30.78
CA PHE A 380 0.24 2.02 30.54
C PHE A 380 1.38 3.02 30.30
N PHE A 381 2.38 3.01 31.19
CA PHE A 381 3.55 3.88 31.12
C PHE A 381 4.42 3.47 29.93
N VAL A 382 4.14 4.01 28.74
CA VAL A 382 5.06 3.94 27.62
C VAL A 382 6.21 4.91 27.95
N PRO A 383 7.47 4.47 28.04
CA PRO A 383 8.58 5.37 28.29
C PRO A 383 8.67 6.37 27.13
N GLU A 384 8.28 7.61 27.38
CA GLU A 384 8.57 8.70 26.45
C GLU A 384 10.04 9.07 26.65
N TYR A 385 10.82 9.10 25.57
CA TYR A 385 12.22 9.53 25.61
C TYR A 385 12.33 10.99 25.12
N PRO A 386 11.97 12.00 25.94
CA PRO A 386 11.84 13.37 25.49
C PRO A 386 13.19 13.97 25.07
N ILE A 387 14.30 13.53 25.68
CA ILE A 387 15.65 13.92 25.25
C ILE A 387 15.99 13.32 23.89
N THR A 388 15.66 12.04 23.66
CA THR A 388 15.86 11.40 22.35
C THR A 388 15.10 12.14 21.25
N LYS A 389 13.87 12.63 21.52
CA LYS A 389 13.14 13.48 20.55
C LYS A 389 13.92 14.76 20.18
N LEU A 390 14.57 15.41 21.15
CA LEU A 390 15.45 16.56 20.86
C LEU A 390 16.68 16.14 20.06
N VAL A 391 17.31 15.01 20.41
CA VAL A 391 18.45 14.46 19.66
C VAL A 391 18.06 14.24 18.20
N MET A 392 16.93 13.59 17.93
CA MET A 392 16.43 13.36 16.57
C MET A 392 16.21 14.69 15.84
N LYS A 393 15.53 15.64 16.48
CA LYS A 393 15.24 16.97 15.90
C LYS A 393 16.48 17.75 15.47
N TYR A 394 17.57 17.68 16.25
CA TYR A 394 18.76 18.50 15.98
C TYR A 394 19.89 17.75 15.26
N LEU A 395 20.03 16.43 15.43
CA LEU A 395 21.13 15.65 14.85
C LEU A 395 20.75 14.85 13.60
N PHE A 396 19.49 14.94 13.17
CA PHE A 396 19.02 14.42 11.89
C PHE A 396 18.57 15.58 11.00
N ARG A 397 18.39 15.28 9.72
CA ARG A 397 17.69 16.17 8.79
C ARG A 397 16.19 16.09 9.04
N SER A 398 15.40 16.90 8.32
CA SER A 398 13.94 16.78 8.39
C SER A 398 13.53 15.33 8.15
N ALA A 399 12.64 14.77 8.98
CA ALA A 399 12.14 13.41 8.83
C ALA A 399 11.49 13.15 7.46
N ASN A 400 11.09 14.23 6.78
CA ASN A 400 10.45 14.21 5.47
C ASN A 400 11.40 14.63 4.34
N GLU A 401 12.68 14.88 4.61
CA GLU A 401 13.65 15.17 3.56
C GLU A 401 13.95 13.90 2.78
N ILE A 402 13.43 13.81 1.55
CA ILE A 402 13.73 12.75 0.59
C ILE A 402 13.94 13.31 -0.82
N TYR A 403 14.42 12.46 -1.71
CA TYR A 403 14.21 12.60 -3.15
C TYR A 403 13.96 11.22 -3.75
N ILE A 404 13.21 11.14 -4.85
CA ILE A 404 13.05 9.90 -5.62
C ILE A 404 14.25 9.78 -6.57
N PRO A 405 15.11 8.76 -6.44
CA PRO A 405 16.25 8.59 -7.34
C PRO A 405 15.82 8.13 -8.73
N ILE A 406 16.34 8.78 -9.77
CA ILE A 406 16.22 8.32 -11.16
C ILE A 406 17.43 7.43 -11.50
N PRO A 407 17.24 6.13 -11.82
CA PRO A 407 18.32 5.24 -12.21
C PRO A 407 19.03 5.74 -13.47
N SER A 408 20.36 5.67 -13.48
CA SER A 408 21.18 6.10 -14.63
C SER A 408 20.78 7.48 -15.18
N SER A 409 20.36 8.40 -14.31
CA SER A 409 19.75 9.69 -14.62
C SER A 409 20.37 10.45 -15.79
N LYS A 410 21.69 10.58 -15.86
CA LYS A 410 22.37 11.23 -17.00
C LYS A 410 21.98 10.60 -18.35
N ARG A 411 21.96 9.27 -18.43
CA ARG A 411 21.59 8.52 -19.64
C ARG A 411 20.11 8.65 -19.93
N PHE A 412 19.27 8.56 -18.89
CA PHE A 412 17.83 8.80 -19.00
C PHE A 412 17.53 10.16 -19.62
N HIS A 413 18.11 11.23 -19.08
CA HIS A 413 17.89 12.60 -19.54
C HIS A 413 18.47 12.86 -20.93
N ASN A 414 19.56 12.18 -21.31
CA ASN A 414 20.10 12.26 -22.68
C ASN A 414 19.18 11.59 -23.72
N ALA A 415 18.56 10.46 -23.36
CA ALA A 415 17.65 9.73 -24.25
C ALA A 415 16.26 10.38 -24.32
N TYR A 416 15.79 10.94 -23.21
CA TYR A 416 14.46 11.53 -23.06
C TYR A 416 14.54 12.95 -22.47
N PRO A 417 15.18 13.91 -23.16
CA PRO A 417 15.40 15.26 -22.63
C PRO A 417 14.09 16.00 -22.36
N ASP A 418 13.02 15.66 -23.07
CA ASP A 418 11.71 16.29 -22.94
C ASP A 418 10.77 15.52 -22.00
N PHE A 419 11.23 14.47 -21.29
CA PHE A 419 10.33 13.62 -20.51
C PHE A 419 9.52 14.41 -19.48
N PHE A 420 10.20 15.25 -18.69
CA PHE A 420 9.57 16.06 -17.63
C PHE A 420 8.99 17.40 -18.13
N GLY A 421 9.15 17.71 -19.41
CA GLY A 421 8.86 19.01 -20.01
C GLY A 421 9.91 19.37 -21.04
N LYS A 422 9.54 20.20 -22.02
CA LYS A 422 10.44 20.59 -23.12
C LYS A 422 11.79 21.12 -22.62
N ASP A 423 12.87 20.51 -23.06
CA ASP A 423 14.27 20.81 -22.75
C ASP A 423 14.67 20.65 -21.26
N TYR A 424 13.81 20.09 -20.40
CA TYR A 424 14.06 20.04 -18.94
C TYR A 424 15.22 19.12 -18.57
N GLY A 425 15.42 18.03 -19.31
CA GLY A 425 16.49 17.05 -19.12
C GLY A 425 17.84 17.47 -19.68
N ILE A 426 17.97 18.60 -20.38
CA ILE A 426 19.24 18.97 -21.02
C ILE A 426 20.31 19.32 -19.97
N LEU A 427 21.42 18.59 -20.00
CA LEU A 427 22.56 18.75 -19.09
C LEU A 427 23.76 19.42 -19.78
N GLU A 428 24.39 20.37 -19.08
CA GLU A 428 25.73 20.89 -19.35
C GLU A 428 26.72 20.29 -18.34
N GLY A 429 27.45 19.26 -18.77
CA GLY A 429 28.34 18.48 -17.91
C GLY A 429 27.58 17.61 -16.91
N LYS A 430 27.45 18.09 -15.67
CA LYS A 430 26.68 17.44 -14.58
C LYS A 430 25.48 18.27 -14.11
N LYS A 431 25.30 19.48 -14.64
CA LYS A 431 24.26 20.42 -14.21
C LYS A 431 23.25 20.61 -15.32
N PHE A 432 22.04 21.02 -14.97
CA PHE A 432 21.02 21.37 -15.96
C PHE A 432 21.36 22.68 -16.67
N LYS A 433 21.06 22.72 -17.97
CA LYS A 433 21.13 23.95 -18.78
C LYS A 433 20.11 24.98 -18.28
N LEU A 434 18.89 24.54 -18.00
CA LEU A 434 17.84 25.41 -17.46
C LEU A 434 17.98 25.60 -15.95
N PRO A 435 17.71 26.80 -15.41
CA PRO A 435 17.69 27.03 -13.98
C PRO A 435 16.48 26.32 -13.33
N ILE A 436 16.56 26.06 -12.02
CA ILE A 436 15.55 25.27 -11.28
C ILE A 436 14.11 25.81 -11.38
N LYS A 437 13.96 27.13 -11.45
CA LYS A 437 12.66 27.80 -11.57
C LYS A 437 11.95 27.53 -12.91
N ASP A 438 12.72 27.21 -13.96
CA ASP A 438 12.21 27.08 -15.33
C ASP A 438 12.06 25.60 -15.73
N ARG A 439 12.26 24.67 -14.77
CA ARG A 439 12.18 23.20 -14.97
C ARG A 439 11.34 22.51 -13.89
N GLN A 440 10.22 23.14 -13.54
CA GLN A 440 9.21 22.59 -12.65
C GLN A 440 8.10 21.94 -13.46
N PHE A 441 7.61 20.78 -12.99
CA PHE A 441 6.60 20.00 -13.68
C PHE A 441 5.50 19.58 -12.70
N LYS A 442 4.34 19.21 -13.24
CA LYS A 442 3.21 18.67 -12.48
C LYS A 442 3.43 17.17 -12.26
N LEU A 443 3.39 16.74 -11.01
CA LEU A 443 3.46 15.35 -10.61
C LEU A 443 2.09 14.94 -10.04
N GLU A 444 1.40 14.05 -10.74
CA GLU A 444 0.07 13.54 -10.38
C GLU A 444 0.17 12.17 -9.72
N PHE A 445 -0.41 12.05 -8.53
CA PHE A 445 -0.57 10.78 -7.83
C PHE A 445 -1.81 10.08 -8.40
N LEU A 446 -1.61 9.10 -9.27
CA LEU A 446 -2.67 8.54 -10.11
C LEU A 446 -3.92 8.07 -9.33
N PRO A 447 -3.79 7.39 -8.17
CA PRO A 447 -4.98 6.91 -7.46
C PRO A 447 -5.85 8.04 -6.90
N SER A 448 -5.25 9.19 -6.53
CA SER A 448 -6.00 10.32 -5.95
C SER A 448 -6.26 11.47 -6.90
N HIS A 449 -5.61 11.48 -8.07
CA HIS A 449 -5.49 12.64 -8.97
C HIS A 449 -4.90 13.89 -8.28
N THR A 450 -4.20 13.72 -7.16
CA THR A 450 -3.55 14.85 -6.48
C THR A 450 -2.35 15.29 -7.27
N VAL A 451 -2.30 16.58 -7.59
CA VAL A 451 -1.20 17.16 -8.37
C VAL A 451 -0.34 18.07 -7.49
N ILE A 452 0.97 17.82 -7.47
CA ILE A 452 1.95 18.73 -6.87
C ILE A 452 2.88 19.33 -7.92
N ASN A 453 3.49 20.46 -7.58
CA ASN A 453 4.65 20.93 -8.32
C ASN A 453 5.88 20.14 -7.86
N ALA A 454 6.58 19.52 -8.81
CA ALA A 454 7.82 18.80 -8.61
C ALA A 454 8.94 19.38 -9.47
N GLN A 455 10.17 18.96 -9.20
CA GLN A 455 11.36 19.40 -9.92
C GLN A 455 12.44 18.31 -9.89
N ILE A 456 13.19 18.20 -10.99
CA ILE A 456 14.40 17.38 -11.06
C ILE A 456 15.58 18.16 -10.45
N VAL A 457 16.43 17.52 -9.67
CA VAL A 457 17.48 18.16 -8.86
C VAL A 457 18.74 17.30 -8.75
N GLN A 458 19.77 17.89 -8.14
CA GLN A 458 21.09 17.31 -7.89
C GLN A 458 21.90 17.07 -9.17
N ASP A 459 23.17 16.69 -8.98
CA ASP A 459 24.08 16.36 -10.07
C ASP A 459 23.50 15.25 -10.95
N ASP A 460 23.69 15.39 -12.26
CA ASP A 460 23.19 14.50 -13.31
C ASP A 460 21.66 14.36 -13.36
N GLY A 461 20.93 15.20 -12.61
CA GLY A 461 19.47 15.13 -12.56
C GLY A 461 18.93 13.90 -11.85
N LYS A 462 19.69 13.38 -10.88
CA LYS A 462 19.42 12.10 -10.24
C LYS A 462 18.26 12.08 -9.25
N GLY A 463 17.65 13.21 -8.90
CA GLY A 463 16.58 13.24 -7.90
C GLY A 463 15.35 14.00 -8.35
N ILE A 464 14.17 13.48 -8.01
CA ILE A 464 12.89 14.20 -8.08
C ILE A 464 12.48 14.59 -6.66
N GLN A 465 12.02 15.82 -6.47
CA GLN A 465 11.48 16.30 -5.20
C GLN A 465 10.32 17.27 -5.42
N SER A 466 9.52 17.51 -4.39
CA SER A 466 8.52 18.57 -4.38
C SER A 466 9.16 19.97 -4.44
N SER A 467 8.56 20.85 -5.22
CA SER A 467 8.95 22.26 -5.37
C SER A 467 8.46 23.09 -4.18
N GLY A 468 9.26 24.04 -3.71
CA GLY A 468 8.90 24.95 -2.60
C GLY A 468 9.03 24.35 -1.19
N SER A 469 8.63 23.10 -0.98
CA SER A 469 8.83 22.38 0.28
C SER A 469 9.28 20.95 0.02
N GLN A 470 10.45 20.56 0.53
CA GLN A 470 10.98 19.19 0.37
C GLN A 470 10.22 18.16 1.22
N ASP A 471 9.43 18.62 2.20
CA ASP A 471 8.74 17.74 3.14
C ASP A 471 7.44 17.16 2.58
N VAL A 472 6.81 17.80 1.58
CA VAL A 472 5.49 17.38 1.07
C VAL A 472 5.54 15.97 0.50
N LEU A 473 6.47 15.73 -0.43
CA LEU A 473 6.61 14.42 -1.06
C LEU A 473 7.12 13.38 -0.05
N GLY A 474 8.05 13.74 0.83
CA GLY A 474 8.58 12.80 1.82
C GLY A 474 7.60 12.38 2.89
N LYS A 475 6.78 13.31 3.38
CA LYS A 475 5.70 13.01 4.33
C LYS A 475 4.70 12.05 3.71
N TRP A 476 4.29 12.31 2.47
CA TRP A 476 3.37 11.44 1.75
C TRP A 476 3.98 10.05 1.53
N ILE A 477 5.18 9.95 0.95
CA ILE A 477 5.79 8.66 0.67
C ILE A 477 6.06 7.85 1.94
N LEU A 478 6.79 8.40 2.91
CA LEU A 478 7.24 7.63 4.07
C LEU A 478 6.11 7.38 5.07
N GLN A 479 5.40 8.43 5.47
CA GLN A 479 4.42 8.34 6.55
C GLN A 479 3.05 7.87 6.07
N LYS A 480 2.70 8.14 4.80
CA LYS A 480 1.39 7.78 4.24
C LYS A 480 1.45 6.52 3.39
N ILE A 481 2.33 6.43 2.40
CA ILE A 481 2.40 5.22 1.55
C ILE A 481 3.05 4.06 2.31
N PHE A 482 4.22 4.26 2.92
CA PHE A 482 4.89 3.20 3.68
C PHE A 482 4.46 3.09 5.14
N GLN A 483 3.55 3.96 5.62
CA GLN A 483 3.02 3.95 6.99
C GLN A 483 4.13 3.93 8.06
N LEU A 484 5.25 4.62 7.80
CA LEU A 484 6.40 4.67 8.70
C LEU A 484 6.25 5.83 9.70
N PRO A 485 6.49 5.58 11.00
CA PRO A 485 6.68 6.66 11.97
C PRO A 485 7.84 7.58 11.57
N GLU A 486 7.82 8.82 12.05
CA GLU A 486 8.91 9.76 11.83
C GLU A 486 10.26 9.19 12.25
N PHE A 487 11.28 9.47 11.45
CA PHE A 487 12.65 8.98 11.61
C PHE A 487 12.83 7.45 11.58
N THR A 488 11.85 6.71 11.02
CA THR A 488 12.00 5.28 10.76
C THR A 488 12.48 5.06 9.32
N PRO A 489 13.63 4.39 9.08
CA PRO A 489 14.12 4.20 7.72
C PRO A 489 13.22 3.24 6.94
N LEU A 490 13.05 3.52 5.65
CA LEU A 490 12.50 2.55 4.71
C LEU A 490 13.50 1.40 4.54
N THR A 491 13.04 0.16 4.77
CA THR A 491 13.82 -1.07 4.67
C THR A 491 13.28 -1.99 3.58
N SER A 492 14.08 -2.97 3.15
CA SER A 492 13.62 -4.00 2.21
C SER A 492 12.47 -4.82 2.80
N GLU A 493 12.54 -5.15 4.09
CA GLU A 493 11.46 -5.81 4.83
C GLU A 493 10.16 -4.99 4.73
N ARG A 494 10.24 -3.67 4.93
CA ARG A 494 9.07 -2.80 4.81
C ARG A 494 8.50 -2.77 3.40
N MET A 495 9.34 -2.77 2.37
CA MET A 495 8.88 -2.86 0.98
C MET A 495 8.15 -4.19 0.71
N VAL A 496 8.61 -5.30 1.29
CA VAL A 496 7.95 -6.62 1.20
C VAL A 496 6.62 -6.62 1.96
N GLU A 497 6.60 -6.06 3.16
CA GLU A 497 5.38 -5.89 3.97
C GLU A 497 4.31 -5.13 3.20
N MET A 498 4.68 -3.97 2.65
CA MET A 498 3.75 -3.10 1.92
C MET A 498 3.47 -3.56 0.48
N GLU A 499 4.21 -4.56 -0.01
CA GLU A 499 4.20 -5.01 -1.41
C GLU A 499 4.40 -3.88 -2.41
N ILE A 500 5.30 -2.96 -2.06
CA ILE A 500 5.74 -1.84 -2.88
C ILE A 500 7.26 -1.87 -2.92
N ASN A 501 7.84 -2.13 -4.09
CA ASN A 501 9.29 -2.12 -4.29
C ASN A 501 9.75 -1.31 -5.50
N GLY A 502 8.82 -0.67 -6.22
CA GLY A 502 9.10 0.03 -7.46
C GLY A 502 8.24 1.28 -7.64
N ILE A 503 8.67 2.12 -8.57
CA ILE A 503 7.96 3.31 -9.01
C ILE A 503 7.78 3.24 -10.51
N ARG A 504 6.63 3.70 -11.00
CA ARG A 504 6.34 3.96 -12.40
C ARG A 504 6.07 5.45 -12.61
N LEU A 505 6.66 6.01 -13.65
CA LEU A 505 6.34 7.34 -14.17
C LEU A 505 5.70 7.24 -15.55
N ILE A 506 4.63 8.01 -15.75
CA ILE A 506 3.86 8.04 -17.00
C ILE A 506 3.86 9.46 -17.55
N LYS A 507 4.22 9.60 -18.84
CA LYS A 507 4.09 10.85 -19.59
C LYS A 507 2.94 10.74 -20.57
N TYR A 508 2.02 11.69 -20.51
CA TYR A 508 0.89 11.79 -21.42
C TYR A 508 1.26 12.51 -22.72
N SER A 509 0.62 12.16 -23.83
CA SER A 509 0.92 12.68 -25.18
C SER A 509 0.39 14.08 -25.43
N ASP A 510 -0.65 14.46 -24.71
CA ASP A 510 -1.42 15.70 -24.84
C ASP A 510 -1.16 16.71 -23.70
N ALA A 511 -0.38 16.31 -22.68
CA ALA A 511 0.03 17.18 -21.59
C ALA A 511 1.57 17.30 -21.53
N ASP A 512 2.10 18.45 -21.96
CA ASP A 512 3.49 18.80 -21.69
C ASP A 512 3.66 19.11 -20.20
N ASN A 513 4.81 18.79 -19.62
CA ASN A 513 5.16 18.97 -18.20
C ASN A 513 4.24 18.30 -17.15
N HIS A 514 3.40 17.32 -17.55
CA HIS A 514 2.55 16.58 -16.63
C HIS A 514 2.93 15.09 -16.57
N ILE A 515 3.29 14.62 -15.38
CA ILE A 515 3.81 13.27 -15.15
C ILE A 515 2.97 12.58 -14.09
N GLY A 516 2.40 11.43 -14.44
CA GLY A 516 1.78 10.50 -13.51
C GLY A 516 2.84 9.72 -12.73
N ILE A 517 2.61 9.47 -11.45
CA ILE A 517 3.44 8.58 -10.63
C ILE A 517 2.60 7.54 -9.90
N GLU A 518 3.18 6.35 -9.81
CA GLU A 518 2.58 5.21 -9.16
C GLU A 518 3.60 4.36 -8.43
N PHE A 519 3.18 3.79 -7.31
CA PHE A 519 3.93 2.79 -6.55
C PHE A 519 3.49 1.39 -6.95
N ILE A 520 4.45 0.56 -7.34
CA ILE A 520 4.19 -0.77 -7.88
C ILE A 520 5.07 -1.84 -7.24
N TRP A 521 4.71 -3.10 -7.46
CA TRP A 521 5.61 -4.22 -7.29
C TRP A 521 6.21 -4.65 -8.62
N ILE A 522 7.53 -4.79 -8.66
CA ILE A 522 8.32 -5.31 -9.77
C ILE A 522 8.87 -6.68 -9.37
N ASP A 523 8.43 -7.70 -10.10
CA ASP A 523 8.93 -9.06 -9.97
C ASP A 523 10.18 -9.25 -10.84
N ASP A 524 11.25 -9.78 -10.27
CA ASP A 524 12.50 -10.03 -11.03
C ASP A 524 12.33 -11.10 -12.11
N GLU A 525 11.39 -12.03 -11.93
CA GLU A 525 11.09 -13.09 -12.91
C GLU A 525 10.16 -12.61 -14.02
N LYS A 526 9.44 -11.50 -13.79
CA LYS A 526 8.47 -10.93 -14.73
C LYS A 526 8.52 -9.41 -14.69
N LEU A 527 9.59 -8.87 -15.27
CA LEU A 527 9.78 -7.43 -15.37
C LEU A 527 8.66 -6.77 -16.21
N PRO A 528 8.16 -5.60 -15.80
CA PRO A 528 7.26 -4.80 -16.62
C PRO A 528 7.86 -4.49 -18.00
N VAL A 529 7.01 -4.34 -19.01
CA VAL A 529 7.44 -3.96 -20.37
C VAL A 529 8.13 -2.59 -20.36
N ASP A 530 7.71 -1.72 -19.46
CA ASP A 530 8.26 -0.38 -19.27
C ASP A 530 9.42 -0.32 -18.27
N TYR A 531 9.99 -1.46 -17.88
CA TYR A 531 11.07 -1.51 -16.92
C TYR A 531 12.35 -0.88 -17.47
N LEU A 532 12.91 0.06 -16.71
CA LEU A 532 14.14 0.76 -17.04
C LEU A 532 15.34 -0.12 -16.71
N ASP A 533 15.71 -0.99 -17.65
CA ASP A 533 16.94 -1.77 -17.54
C ASP A 533 18.18 -0.89 -17.81
N ASN A 534 19.16 -0.96 -16.92
CA ASN A 534 20.45 -0.29 -17.10
C ASN A 534 21.24 -0.86 -18.30
N SER A 535 20.89 -2.05 -18.80
CA SER A 535 21.49 -2.68 -19.99
C SER A 535 21.02 -2.04 -21.31
N LEU A 536 19.87 -1.36 -21.33
CA LEU A 536 19.31 -0.72 -22.53
C LEU A 536 20.07 0.55 -22.96
N PHE A 537 21.00 1.02 -22.14
CA PHE A 537 21.87 2.14 -22.43
C PHE A 537 23.32 1.65 -22.64
N GLY A 538 23.48 0.67 -23.53
CA GLY A 538 24.77 0.14 -23.99
C GLY A 538 25.64 1.17 -24.69
#